data_AF-A0A3A4MTI0-F1
#
_entry.id   AF-A0A3A4MTI0-F1
#
_cell.length_a   1.000
_cell.length_b   1.000
_cell.length_c   1.000
_cell.angle_alpha   90.00
_cell.angle_beta   90.00
_cell.angle_gamma   90.00
#
_symmetry.space_group_name_H-M   'P 1'
#
loop_
_entity.id
_entity.type
_entity.pdbx_description
1 polymer ?
#
loop_
_entity_poly.entity_id
_entity_poly.type
_entity_poly.pdbx_seq_one_letter_code
_entity_poly.pdbx_strand_id
1 'polypeptide(L)'
;MILRHPGISPTNDLVAKKIFSNPEITCQFIRDMLDLPAKNVTILEGSDIHVLPSLPYSAQDFYTSIDVLAELDNGTQVIIEIQVHHQNFFINRLWAYLCSQVNQNLEKIRQQEGNTHQSYKHIAPVYAIAIVDSNYFSDDLAFHSFSMREDTTGEALTITNNGQENHLVKMAFLELKKYRETSKDSIRKPWLEFFGNKPFTQHSERAISQADQLLDYKSWSEEDRKMFSQLRMREEQALLAQDYALEQAEEKGLERGLERGLERGRAEGLEQGLERGKVEGSLSMLLNLVRQGILTSEVASQQLGMTVSEFEELLKDDHK
;
A
#
# COMPACT_ATOMS: atom_id res chain seq x y z
N MET A 1 -4.34 16.16 -19.91
CA MET A 1 -5.19 15.02 -20.34
C MET A 1 -6.64 15.46 -20.21
N ILE A 2 -7.48 15.21 -21.21
CA ILE A 2 -8.91 15.58 -21.14
C ILE A 2 -9.61 14.52 -20.28
N LEU A 3 -10.32 14.92 -19.23
CA LEU A 3 -11.16 14.04 -18.40
C LEU A 3 -12.61 14.07 -18.91
N ARG A 4 -13.34 12.96 -18.77
CA ARG A 4 -14.78 12.94 -19.12
C ARG A 4 -15.59 13.78 -18.13
N HIS A 5 -15.35 13.58 -16.83
CA HIS A 5 -16.05 14.27 -15.74
C HIS A 5 -15.07 15.05 -14.87
N PRO A 6 -14.92 16.38 -15.06
CA PRO A 6 -14.01 17.19 -14.25
C PRO A 6 -14.46 17.24 -12.78
N GLY A 7 -13.57 16.85 -11.86
CA GLY A 7 -13.83 16.91 -10.42
C GLY A 7 -14.66 15.75 -9.85
N ILE A 8 -14.96 14.71 -10.63
CA ILE A 8 -15.55 13.48 -10.10
C ILE A 8 -14.71 12.32 -10.62
N SER A 9 -14.19 11.52 -9.68
CA SER A 9 -13.49 10.29 -10.03
C SER A 9 -14.41 9.08 -9.80
N PRO A 10 -14.54 8.16 -10.77
CA PRO A 10 -15.26 6.91 -10.58
C PRO A 10 -14.61 6.00 -9.52
N THR A 11 -13.34 6.22 -9.20
CA THR A 11 -12.60 5.49 -8.16
C THR A 11 -12.74 6.10 -6.76
N ASN A 12 -13.47 7.20 -6.62
CA ASN A 12 -13.82 7.72 -5.29
C ASN A 12 -14.78 6.76 -4.61
N ASP A 13 -14.54 6.45 -3.33
CA ASP A 13 -15.28 5.45 -2.55
C ASP A 13 -16.81 5.56 -2.66
N LEU A 14 -17.36 6.76 -2.50
CA LEU A 14 -18.81 6.98 -2.53
C LEU A 14 -19.38 6.83 -3.94
N VAL A 15 -18.63 7.33 -4.92
CA VAL A 15 -19.02 7.29 -6.32
C VAL A 15 -19.03 5.83 -6.78
N ALA A 16 -18.00 5.09 -6.42
CA ALA A 16 -17.92 3.65 -6.64
C ALA A 16 -19.05 2.89 -5.97
N LYS A 17 -19.34 3.14 -4.69
CA LYS A 17 -20.49 2.55 -3.98
C LYS A 17 -21.81 2.87 -4.68
N LYS A 18 -21.98 4.09 -5.20
CA LYS A 18 -23.16 4.48 -5.99
C LYS A 18 -23.22 3.80 -7.37
N ILE A 19 -22.08 3.59 -8.02
CA ILE A 19 -22.00 2.87 -9.30
C ILE A 19 -22.38 1.40 -9.09
N PHE A 20 -21.78 0.76 -8.09
CA PHE A 20 -21.92 -0.66 -7.84
C PHE A 20 -23.17 -1.05 -7.03
N SER A 21 -23.91 -0.08 -6.49
CA SER A 21 -25.25 -0.33 -5.96
C SER A 21 -26.28 -0.62 -7.06
N ASN A 22 -25.94 -0.32 -8.33
CA ASN A 22 -26.76 -0.68 -9.48
C ASN A 22 -26.47 -2.13 -9.93
N PRO A 23 -27.44 -3.07 -9.82
CA PRO A 23 -27.22 -4.46 -10.17
C PRO A 23 -26.89 -4.70 -11.65
N GLU A 24 -27.42 -3.90 -12.58
CA GLU A 24 -27.12 -4.05 -14.03
C GLU A 24 -25.64 -3.76 -14.30
N ILE A 25 -25.12 -2.70 -13.69
CA ILE A 25 -23.72 -2.28 -13.81
C ILE A 25 -22.81 -3.32 -13.17
N THR A 26 -23.09 -3.70 -11.92
CA THR A 26 -22.27 -4.66 -11.17
C THR A 26 -22.25 -6.03 -11.82
N CYS A 27 -23.39 -6.52 -12.32
CA CYS A 27 -23.46 -7.79 -13.02
C CYS A 27 -22.60 -7.77 -14.29
N GLN A 28 -22.73 -6.73 -15.13
CA GLN A 28 -21.89 -6.61 -16.34
C GLN A 28 -20.40 -6.55 -15.99
N PHE A 29 -20.03 -5.71 -15.02
CA PHE A 29 -18.64 -5.55 -14.60
C PHE A 29 -18.03 -6.87 -14.13
N ILE A 30 -18.75 -7.62 -13.28
CA ILE A 30 -18.28 -8.93 -12.79
C ILE A 30 -18.07 -9.92 -13.94
N ARG A 31 -19.00 -9.97 -14.91
CA ARG A 31 -18.87 -10.85 -16.07
C ARG A 31 -17.63 -10.53 -16.88
N ASP A 32 -17.39 -9.26 -17.16
CA ASP A 32 -16.29 -8.81 -18.00
C ASP A 32 -14.92 -9.04 -17.32
N MET A 33 -14.87 -8.95 -15.98
CA MET A 33 -13.62 -9.13 -15.23
C MET A 33 -13.32 -10.58 -14.87
N LEU A 34 -14.34 -11.41 -14.64
CA LEU A 34 -14.13 -12.79 -14.19
C LEU A 34 -14.55 -13.85 -15.21
N ASP A 35 -15.01 -13.46 -16.41
CA ASP A 35 -15.50 -14.35 -17.46
C ASP A 35 -16.56 -15.35 -16.95
N LEU A 36 -17.48 -14.87 -16.10
CA LEU A 36 -18.53 -15.69 -15.47
C LEU A 36 -19.85 -15.60 -16.23
N PRO A 37 -20.64 -16.67 -16.32
CA PRO A 37 -21.95 -16.67 -16.98
C PRO A 37 -23.07 -16.15 -16.06
N ALA A 38 -22.81 -15.06 -15.32
CA ALA A 38 -23.78 -14.48 -14.39
C ALA A 38 -24.99 -13.89 -15.13
N LYS A 39 -26.20 -14.09 -14.61
CA LYS A 39 -27.42 -13.46 -15.17
C LYS A 39 -27.87 -12.29 -14.34
N ASN A 40 -27.87 -12.47 -13.02
CA ASN A 40 -28.33 -11.49 -12.05
C ASN A 40 -27.32 -11.40 -10.91
N VAL A 41 -27.35 -10.25 -10.25
CA VAL A 41 -26.55 -10.01 -9.04
C VAL A 41 -27.45 -9.42 -7.96
N THR A 42 -27.23 -9.85 -6.73
CA THR A 42 -27.79 -9.22 -5.54
C THR A 42 -26.64 -8.52 -4.83
N ILE A 43 -26.77 -7.21 -4.63
CA ILE A 43 -25.79 -6.45 -3.86
C ILE A 43 -26.07 -6.74 -2.39
N LEU A 44 -25.13 -7.40 -1.73
CA LEU A 44 -25.16 -7.58 -0.31
C LEU A 44 -24.61 -6.28 0.28
N GLU A 45 -25.35 -5.65 1.21
CA GLU A 45 -24.74 -4.60 2.03
C GLU A 45 -23.45 -5.19 2.58
N GLY A 46 -22.31 -4.54 2.30
CA GLY A 46 -21.01 -4.95 2.78
C GLY A 46 -21.06 -4.90 4.29
N SER A 47 -21.55 -5.98 4.90
CA SER A 47 -21.49 -6.16 6.33
C SER A 47 -20.03 -5.98 6.66
N ASP A 48 -19.73 -5.01 7.53
CA ASP A 48 -18.45 -4.93 8.21
C ASP A 48 -17.99 -6.37 8.42
N ILE A 49 -16.87 -6.77 7.81
CA ILE A 49 -16.36 -8.13 7.99
C ILE A 49 -16.06 -8.22 9.49
N HIS A 50 -17.06 -8.64 10.27
CA HIS A 50 -16.92 -8.93 11.67
C HIS A 50 -16.09 -10.20 11.67
N VAL A 51 -14.78 -10.03 11.68
CA VAL A 51 -13.84 -11.09 12.00
C VAL A 51 -14.18 -11.50 13.43
N LEU A 52 -14.93 -12.60 13.54
CA LEU A 52 -15.18 -13.43 14.72
C LEU A 52 -15.62 -12.67 16.00
N PRO A 53 -16.78 -12.98 16.60
CA PRO A 53 -17.16 -12.42 17.89
C PRO A 53 -16.31 -13.04 19.01
N SER A 54 -15.08 -12.57 19.25
CA SER A 54 -14.30 -12.84 20.48
C SER A 54 -12.88 -12.25 20.51
N LEU A 55 -12.69 -10.95 20.23
CA LEU A 55 -11.44 -10.28 20.67
C LEU A 55 -11.74 -8.98 21.45
N PRO A 56 -11.28 -8.84 22.71
CA PRO A 56 -11.45 -7.62 23.48
C PRO A 56 -10.52 -6.52 22.95
N TYR A 57 -11.09 -5.34 22.70
CA TYR A 57 -10.46 -4.01 22.81
C TYR A 57 -9.05 -3.83 22.21
N SER A 58 -9.00 -3.45 20.93
CA SER A 58 -7.99 -2.55 20.29
C SER A 58 -8.00 -2.62 18.75
N ALA A 59 -8.66 -3.61 18.16
CA ALA A 59 -8.72 -3.78 16.69
C ALA A 59 -9.68 -2.83 15.96
N GLN A 60 -10.46 -2.02 16.71
CA GLN A 60 -11.00 -0.69 16.34
C GLN A 60 -10.60 -0.09 14.99
N ASP A 61 -9.29 0.19 14.91
CA ASP A 61 -8.71 1.15 13.98
C ASP A 61 -8.09 0.48 12.74
N PHE A 62 -8.17 -0.85 12.64
CA PHE A 62 -7.65 -1.63 11.50
C PHE A 62 -8.74 -2.22 10.60
N TYR A 63 -10.03 -1.96 10.90
CA TYR A 63 -11.13 -2.44 10.06
C TYR A 63 -11.21 -1.59 8.79
N THR A 64 -10.86 -2.20 7.66
CA THR A 64 -11.14 -1.65 6.34
C THR A 64 -12.42 -2.30 5.83
N SER A 65 -13.44 -1.48 5.56
CA SER A 65 -14.71 -1.92 5.00
C SER A 65 -14.49 -2.44 3.57
N ILE A 66 -15.11 -3.57 3.21
CA ILE A 66 -15.25 -3.97 1.81
C ILE A 66 -16.06 -2.90 1.08
N ASP A 67 -15.64 -2.49 -0.11
CA ASP A 67 -16.39 -1.50 -0.88
C ASP A 67 -17.73 -2.07 -1.39
N VAL A 68 -17.70 -3.28 -1.97
CA VAL A 68 -18.91 -3.96 -2.48
C VAL A 68 -18.79 -5.47 -2.30
N LEU A 69 -19.84 -6.10 -1.77
CA LEU A 69 -20.04 -7.54 -1.82
C LEU A 69 -21.26 -7.85 -2.68
N ALA A 70 -21.09 -8.72 -3.67
CA ALA A 70 -22.12 -9.10 -4.62
C ALA A 70 -22.32 -10.61 -4.61
N GLU A 71 -23.56 -11.07 -4.69
CA GLU A 71 -23.91 -12.48 -4.85
C GLU A 71 -24.54 -12.74 -6.22
N LEU A 72 -24.02 -13.72 -6.95
CA LEU A 72 -24.48 -14.11 -8.27
C LEU A 72 -25.64 -15.12 -8.18
N ASP A 73 -26.34 -15.33 -9.30
CA ASP A 73 -27.49 -16.25 -9.38
C ASP A 73 -27.15 -17.72 -9.10
N ASN A 74 -25.87 -18.10 -9.19
CA ASN A 74 -25.39 -19.44 -8.83
C ASN A 74 -24.87 -19.56 -7.37
N GLY A 75 -24.97 -18.49 -6.57
CA GLY A 75 -24.52 -18.39 -5.19
C GLY A 75 -23.06 -17.94 -5.02
N THR A 76 -22.28 -17.85 -6.11
CA THR A 76 -20.91 -17.31 -6.07
C THR A 76 -20.94 -15.88 -5.55
N GLN A 77 -20.04 -15.55 -4.62
CA GLN A 77 -19.90 -14.18 -4.14
C GLN A 77 -18.66 -13.52 -4.74
N VAL A 78 -18.75 -12.22 -4.99
CA VAL A 78 -17.66 -11.41 -5.55
C VAL A 78 -17.47 -10.18 -4.70
N ILE A 79 -16.24 -10.01 -4.22
CA ILE A 79 -15.77 -8.83 -3.51
C ILE A 79 -15.19 -7.87 -4.57
N ILE A 80 -15.67 -6.63 -4.60
CA ILE A 80 -15.07 -5.58 -5.42
C ILE A 80 -14.42 -4.58 -4.48
N GLU A 81 -13.13 -4.34 -4.68
CA GLU A 81 -12.32 -3.45 -3.86
C GLU A 81 -11.65 -2.40 -4.75
N ILE A 82 -11.63 -1.15 -4.31
CA ILE A 82 -11.06 -0.03 -5.05
C ILE A 82 -10.01 0.65 -4.19
N GLN A 83 -8.80 0.76 -4.75
CA GLN A 83 -7.65 1.24 -4.02
C GLN A 83 -6.89 2.31 -4.83
N VAL A 84 -7.11 3.57 -4.48
CA VAL A 84 -6.47 4.72 -5.16
C VAL A 84 -5.02 4.89 -4.72
N HIS A 85 -4.73 4.65 -3.44
CA HIS A 85 -3.37 4.77 -2.90
C HIS A 85 -2.68 3.41 -2.85
N HIS A 86 -1.42 3.34 -3.28
CA HIS A 86 -0.63 2.12 -3.19
C HIS A 86 -0.50 1.65 -1.73
N GLN A 87 -0.70 0.36 -1.49
CA GLN A 87 -0.54 -0.26 -0.18
C GLN A 87 0.31 -1.52 -0.31
N ASN A 88 1.44 -1.57 0.40
CA ASN A 88 2.44 -2.65 0.26
C ASN A 88 1.88 -4.07 0.45
N PHE A 89 0.83 -4.23 1.27
CA PHE A 89 0.24 -5.52 1.60
C PHE A 89 -1.20 -5.69 1.08
N PHE A 90 -1.58 -4.93 0.06
CA PHE A 90 -2.94 -4.95 -0.49
C PHE A 90 -3.40 -6.34 -0.94
N ILE A 91 -2.54 -7.08 -1.66
CA ILE A 91 -2.86 -8.45 -2.12
C ILE A 91 -3.11 -9.38 -0.92
N ASN A 92 -2.31 -9.27 0.14
CA ASN A 92 -2.50 -10.05 1.37
C ASN A 92 -3.83 -9.70 2.06
N ARG A 93 -4.20 -8.42 2.06
CA ARG A 93 -5.49 -7.96 2.61
C ARG A 93 -6.66 -8.52 1.81
N LEU A 94 -6.60 -8.43 0.48
CA LEU A 94 -7.64 -8.98 -0.40
C LEU A 94 -7.80 -10.49 -0.22
N TRP A 95 -6.69 -11.22 -0.04
CA TRP A 95 -6.71 -12.64 0.30
C TRP A 95 -7.41 -12.91 1.64
N ALA A 96 -7.13 -12.11 2.67
CA ALA A 96 -7.78 -12.23 3.98
C ALA A 96 -9.29 -11.99 3.90
N TYR A 97 -9.75 -11.06 3.05
CA TYR A 97 -11.17 -10.83 2.80
C TYR A 97 -11.86 -12.06 2.20
N LEU A 98 -11.28 -12.66 1.16
CA LEU A 98 -11.82 -13.87 0.56
C LEU A 98 -11.96 -15.00 1.59
N CYS A 99 -10.91 -15.25 2.37
CA CYS A 99 -10.93 -16.28 3.41
C CYS A 99 -11.99 -16.01 4.48
N SER A 100 -12.11 -14.75 4.91
CA SER A 100 -13.10 -14.35 5.91
C SER A 100 -14.52 -14.53 5.39
N GLN A 101 -14.77 -14.16 4.13
CA GLN A 101 -16.08 -14.31 3.50
C GLN A 101 -16.48 -15.78 3.33
N VAL A 102 -15.55 -16.64 2.89
CA VAL A 102 -15.78 -18.09 2.81
C VAL A 102 -16.16 -18.66 4.18
N ASN A 103 -15.45 -18.26 5.24
CA ASN A 103 -15.74 -18.70 6.60
C ASN A 103 -17.12 -18.22 7.09
N GLN A 104 -17.46 -16.94 6.85
CA GLN A 104 -18.78 -16.41 7.22
C GLN A 104 -19.92 -17.13 6.49
N ASN A 105 -19.74 -17.44 5.20
CA ASN A 105 -20.72 -18.21 4.43
C ASN A 105 -20.90 -19.61 5.02
N LEU A 106 -19.81 -20.29 5.38
CA LEU A 106 -19.86 -21.60 6.04
C LEU A 106 -20.57 -21.55 7.40
N GLU A 107 -20.34 -20.52 8.20
CA GLU A 107 -21.04 -20.32 9.48
C GLU A 107 -22.55 -20.15 9.27
N LYS A 108 -22.97 -19.35 8.29
CA LYS A 108 -24.38 -19.19 7.91
C LYS A 108 -25.02 -20.52 7.51
N ILE A 109 -24.34 -21.32 6.68
CA ILE A 109 -24.82 -22.65 6.27
C ILE A 109 -24.98 -23.57 7.50
N ARG A 110 -23.99 -23.59 8.40
CA ARG A 110 -24.04 -24.42 9.62
C ARG A 110 -25.17 -24.03 10.57
N GLN A 111 -25.53 -22.74 10.62
CA GLN A 111 -26.67 -22.27 11.40
C GLN A 111 -28.01 -22.74 10.83
N GLN A 112 -28.11 -22.90 9.50
CA GLN A 112 -29.33 -23.30 8.81
C GLN A 112 -29.51 -24.83 8.75
N GLU A 113 -28.44 -25.56 8.45
CA GLU A 113 -28.49 -27.00 8.16
C GLU A 113 -27.94 -27.88 9.30
N GLY A 114 -27.46 -27.26 10.39
CA GLY A 114 -26.77 -27.94 11.48
C GLY A 114 -25.30 -28.20 11.18
N ASN A 115 -24.50 -28.38 12.23
CA ASN A 115 -23.06 -28.52 12.12
C ASN A 115 -22.65 -29.95 11.69
N THR A 116 -22.74 -30.24 10.39
CA THR A 116 -22.38 -31.54 9.82
C THR A 116 -21.29 -31.41 8.76
N HIS A 117 -20.61 -32.52 8.45
CA HIS A 117 -19.64 -32.55 7.34
C HIS A 117 -20.29 -32.33 5.97
N GLN A 118 -21.62 -32.43 5.84
CA GLN A 118 -22.33 -32.18 4.58
C GLN A 118 -22.39 -30.69 4.24
N SER A 119 -22.29 -29.79 5.23
CA SER A 119 -22.34 -28.34 5.04
C SER A 119 -21.26 -27.83 4.07
N TYR A 120 -20.12 -28.53 3.98
CA TYR A 120 -19.05 -28.17 3.04
C TYR A 120 -19.44 -28.29 1.56
N LYS A 121 -20.45 -29.11 1.22
CA LYS A 121 -20.95 -29.25 -0.15
C LYS A 121 -21.64 -27.99 -0.68
N HIS A 122 -22.07 -27.12 0.23
CA HIS A 122 -22.84 -25.92 -0.09
C HIS A 122 -21.96 -24.66 -0.11
N ILE A 123 -20.65 -24.78 0.14
CA ILE A 123 -19.74 -23.62 0.11
C ILE A 123 -19.70 -23.07 -1.31
N ALA A 124 -20.21 -21.86 -1.46
CA ALA A 124 -20.07 -21.11 -2.70
C ALA A 124 -18.66 -20.54 -2.81
N PRO A 125 -18.08 -20.51 -4.03
CA PRO A 125 -16.82 -19.84 -4.25
C PRO A 125 -16.95 -18.34 -3.97
N VAL A 126 -15.86 -17.75 -3.49
CA VAL A 126 -15.74 -16.30 -3.32
C VAL A 126 -14.60 -15.82 -4.20
N TYR A 127 -14.87 -14.83 -5.04
CA TYR A 127 -13.90 -14.21 -5.94
C TYR A 127 -13.69 -12.75 -5.60
N ALA A 128 -12.62 -12.17 -6.12
CA ALA A 128 -12.31 -10.76 -5.92
C ALA A 128 -12.00 -10.05 -7.23
N ILE A 129 -12.38 -8.78 -7.30
CA ILE A 129 -11.97 -7.84 -8.34
C ILE A 129 -11.39 -6.62 -7.64
N ALA A 130 -10.15 -6.26 -7.96
CA ALA A 130 -9.48 -5.09 -7.44
C ALA A 130 -9.28 -4.05 -8.54
N ILE A 131 -9.76 -2.83 -8.31
CA ILE A 131 -9.49 -1.67 -9.17
C ILE A 131 -8.43 -0.82 -8.48
N VAL A 132 -7.26 -0.67 -9.09
CA VAL A 132 -6.13 -0.03 -8.44
C VAL A 132 -5.51 1.08 -9.28
N ASP A 133 -5.25 2.23 -8.66
CA ASP A 133 -4.54 3.35 -9.28
C ASP A 133 -3.03 3.33 -8.92
N SER A 134 -2.46 2.13 -8.85
CA SER A 134 -1.04 1.89 -8.61
C SER A 134 -0.59 0.59 -9.27
N ASN A 135 0.72 0.37 -9.37
CA ASN A 135 1.28 -0.81 -10.00
C ASN A 135 1.66 -1.85 -8.92
N TYR A 136 1.10 -3.05 -9.01
CA TYR A 136 1.37 -4.21 -8.18
C TYR A 136 2.13 -5.31 -8.94
N PHE A 137 1.98 -5.39 -10.26
CA PHE A 137 2.68 -6.38 -11.09
C PHE A 137 3.80 -5.71 -11.90
N SER A 138 4.87 -6.45 -12.20
CA SER A 138 6.08 -5.89 -12.83
C SER A 138 5.97 -5.69 -14.34
N ASP A 139 5.01 -6.35 -15.00
CA ASP A 139 4.81 -6.25 -16.44
C ASP A 139 3.95 -5.04 -16.84
N ASP A 140 3.71 -4.90 -18.14
CA ASP A 140 3.01 -3.77 -18.76
C ASP A 140 1.48 -3.98 -18.91
N LEU A 141 0.93 -5.09 -18.43
CA LEU A 141 -0.49 -5.39 -18.60
C LEU A 141 -1.35 -4.57 -17.64
N ALA A 142 -2.45 -4.00 -18.15
CA ALA A 142 -3.40 -3.25 -17.32
C ALA A 142 -4.44 -4.14 -16.62
N PHE A 143 -4.47 -5.44 -16.96
CA PHE A 143 -5.42 -6.39 -16.42
C PHE A 143 -4.76 -7.74 -16.16
N HIS A 144 -4.99 -8.28 -14.97
CA HIS A 144 -4.59 -9.62 -14.58
C HIS A 144 -5.77 -10.41 -14.04
N SER A 145 -5.84 -11.69 -14.37
CA SER A 145 -6.77 -12.64 -13.75
C SER A 145 -6.00 -13.86 -13.26
N PHE A 146 -6.09 -14.14 -11.97
CA PHE A 146 -5.43 -15.25 -11.30
C PHE A 146 -6.45 -16.30 -10.88
N SER A 147 -6.08 -17.57 -11.05
CA SER A 147 -6.85 -18.75 -10.64
C SER A 147 -5.89 -19.83 -10.16
N MET A 148 -6.34 -20.71 -9.28
CA MET A 148 -5.52 -21.83 -8.82
C MET A 148 -5.48 -22.93 -9.89
N ARG A 149 -4.28 -23.42 -10.21
CA ARG A 149 -4.01 -24.39 -11.27
C ARG A 149 -2.99 -25.43 -10.81
N GLU A 150 -3.01 -26.60 -11.43
CA GLU A 150 -1.96 -27.61 -11.26
C GLU A 150 -0.68 -27.17 -11.99
N ASP A 151 0.47 -27.29 -11.34
CA ASP A 151 1.73 -26.68 -11.76
C ASP A 151 2.28 -27.24 -13.09
N THR A 152 1.95 -28.49 -13.42
CA THR A 152 2.50 -29.21 -14.59
C THR A 152 1.59 -29.11 -15.81
N THR A 153 0.28 -29.32 -15.63
CA THR A 153 -0.74 -29.39 -16.68
C THR A 153 -1.41 -28.06 -16.92
N GLY A 154 -1.42 -27.16 -15.92
CA GLY A 154 -2.16 -25.90 -15.95
C GLY A 154 -3.67 -26.07 -15.81
N GLU A 155 -4.16 -27.28 -15.51
CA GLU A 155 -5.58 -27.53 -15.26
C GLU A 155 -6.04 -26.73 -14.03
N ALA A 156 -7.19 -26.06 -14.15
CA ALA A 156 -7.71 -25.25 -13.06
C ALA A 156 -8.29 -26.13 -11.96
N LEU A 157 -7.97 -25.80 -10.71
CA LEU A 157 -8.61 -26.45 -9.56
C LEU A 157 -10.03 -25.92 -9.40
N THR A 158 -11.01 -26.83 -9.49
CA THR A 158 -12.43 -26.51 -9.45
C THR A 158 -13.12 -27.16 -8.26
N ILE A 159 -14.26 -26.58 -7.87
CA ILE A 159 -15.20 -27.14 -6.91
C ILE A 159 -16.58 -27.21 -7.55
N THR A 160 -17.37 -28.19 -7.14
CA THR A 160 -18.76 -28.31 -7.57
C THR A 160 -19.68 -27.79 -6.48
N ASN A 161 -20.52 -26.80 -6.82
CA ASN A 161 -21.61 -26.35 -5.97
C ASN A 161 -22.87 -26.23 -6.84
N ASN A 162 -24.02 -26.68 -6.35
CA ASN A 162 -25.31 -26.63 -7.06
C ASN A 162 -25.27 -27.27 -8.46
N GLY A 163 -24.45 -28.31 -8.65
CA GLY A 163 -24.28 -29.00 -9.94
C GLY A 163 -23.50 -28.21 -10.98
N GLN A 164 -22.90 -27.08 -10.61
CA GLN A 164 -22.02 -26.28 -11.46
C GLN A 164 -20.57 -26.39 -10.99
N GLU A 165 -19.67 -26.53 -11.96
CA GLU A 165 -18.24 -26.50 -11.74
C GLU A 165 -17.74 -25.04 -11.75
N ASN A 166 -17.03 -24.66 -10.69
CA ASN A 166 -16.52 -23.31 -10.50
C ASN A 166 -15.04 -23.37 -10.12
N HIS A 167 -14.26 -22.35 -10.45
CA HIS A 167 -12.90 -22.22 -9.92
C HIS A 167 -12.93 -22.17 -8.38
N LEU A 168 -11.95 -22.79 -7.72
CA LEU A 168 -11.85 -22.70 -6.26
C LEU A 168 -11.65 -21.24 -5.80
N VAL A 169 -10.78 -20.51 -6.50
CA VAL A 169 -10.46 -19.10 -6.25
C VAL A 169 -10.18 -18.39 -7.55
N LYS A 170 -10.63 -17.14 -7.67
CA LYS A 170 -10.34 -16.24 -8.77
C LYS A 170 -10.17 -14.81 -8.25
N MET A 171 -9.12 -14.13 -8.70
CA MET A 171 -8.87 -12.72 -8.41
C MET A 171 -8.56 -11.98 -9.71
N ALA A 172 -9.23 -10.85 -9.94
CA ALA A 172 -8.92 -9.97 -11.05
C ALA A 172 -8.35 -8.64 -10.54
N PHE A 173 -7.40 -8.06 -11.27
CA PHE A 173 -6.79 -6.78 -10.96
C PHE A 173 -6.82 -5.88 -12.19
N LEU A 174 -7.31 -4.66 -12.02
CA LEU A 174 -7.31 -3.60 -13.02
C LEU A 174 -6.33 -2.51 -12.59
N GLU A 175 -5.16 -2.45 -13.20
CA GLU A 175 -4.12 -1.44 -12.92
C GLU A 175 -4.31 -0.24 -13.85
N LEU A 176 -5.05 0.77 -13.38
CA LEU A 176 -5.48 1.91 -14.18
C LEU A 176 -4.30 2.71 -14.77
N LYS A 177 -3.18 2.79 -14.06
CA LYS A 177 -1.96 3.48 -14.51
C LYS A 177 -1.28 2.84 -15.71
N LYS A 178 -1.47 1.53 -15.91
CA LYS A 178 -0.89 0.78 -17.03
C LYS A 178 -1.77 0.81 -18.28
N TYR A 179 -2.96 1.40 -18.22
CA TYR A 179 -3.84 1.50 -19.38
C TYR A 179 -3.17 2.27 -20.53
N ARG A 180 -3.14 1.65 -21.70
CA ARG A 180 -2.71 2.25 -22.97
C ARG A 180 -3.84 2.13 -23.99
N GLU A 181 -4.11 3.19 -24.75
CA GLU A 181 -5.17 3.23 -25.78
C GLU A 181 -5.00 2.17 -26.88
N THR A 182 -3.76 1.70 -27.09
CA THR A 182 -3.39 0.62 -28.00
C THR A 182 -3.77 -0.78 -27.49
N SER A 183 -4.38 -0.88 -26.31
CA SER A 183 -4.87 -2.14 -25.78
C SER A 183 -5.85 -2.80 -26.75
N LYS A 184 -5.66 -4.10 -26.98
CA LYS A 184 -6.50 -4.93 -27.84
C LYS A 184 -7.66 -5.59 -27.08
N ASP A 185 -7.73 -5.44 -25.76
CA ASP A 185 -8.81 -6.01 -24.96
C ASP A 185 -10.09 -5.19 -25.14
N SER A 186 -10.91 -5.56 -26.11
CA SER A 186 -12.15 -4.85 -26.43
C SER A 186 -13.21 -4.92 -25.34
N ILE A 187 -13.13 -5.88 -24.42
CA ILE A 187 -14.12 -6.08 -23.35
C ILE A 187 -13.76 -5.18 -22.16
N ARG A 188 -12.50 -5.19 -21.74
CA ARG A 188 -12.05 -4.52 -20.51
C ARG A 188 -11.60 -3.08 -20.76
N LYS A 189 -11.26 -2.73 -22.00
CA LYS A 189 -10.87 -1.36 -22.38
C LYS A 189 -11.90 -0.30 -21.99
N PRO A 190 -13.21 -0.44 -22.29
CA PRO A 190 -14.22 0.51 -21.83
C PRO A 190 -14.26 0.69 -20.31
N TRP A 191 -14.03 -0.37 -19.53
CA TRP A 191 -13.97 -0.28 -18.07
C TRP A 191 -12.70 0.44 -17.59
N LEU A 192 -11.55 0.17 -18.19
CA LEU A 192 -10.29 0.88 -17.90
C LEU A 192 -10.39 2.37 -18.24
N GLU A 193 -11.01 2.69 -19.38
CA GLU A 193 -11.34 4.07 -19.74
C GLU A 193 -12.32 4.67 -18.74
N PHE A 194 -13.37 3.93 -18.37
CA PHE A 194 -14.39 4.33 -17.41
C PHE A 194 -13.76 4.77 -16.10
N PHE A 195 -13.11 3.84 -15.38
CA PHE A 195 -12.49 4.08 -14.08
C PHE A 195 -11.29 5.03 -14.13
N GLY A 196 -10.56 5.07 -15.25
CA GLY A 196 -9.50 6.04 -15.49
C GLY A 196 -10.00 7.47 -15.82
N ASN A 197 -11.32 7.69 -15.90
CA ASN A 197 -11.96 8.95 -16.29
C ASN A 197 -11.45 9.51 -17.65
N LYS A 198 -11.10 8.62 -18.58
CA LYS A 198 -10.56 8.96 -19.92
C LYS A 198 -11.66 8.93 -20.99
N PRO A 199 -11.61 9.72 -22.07
CA PRO A 199 -12.60 9.61 -23.14
C PRO A 199 -12.74 8.18 -23.66
N PHE A 200 -13.96 7.76 -23.97
CA PHE A 200 -14.19 6.43 -24.55
C PHE A 200 -13.65 6.39 -25.99
N THR A 201 -12.85 5.38 -26.32
CA THR A 201 -12.31 5.21 -27.69
C THR A 201 -13.16 4.28 -28.55
N GLN A 202 -14.11 3.57 -27.94
CA GLN A 202 -15.03 2.65 -28.61
C GLN A 202 -16.44 2.78 -28.02
N HIS A 203 -17.42 2.18 -28.69
CA HIS A 203 -18.79 2.15 -28.16
C HIS A 203 -18.83 1.39 -26.83
N SER A 204 -19.28 2.06 -25.78
CA SER A 204 -19.48 1.50 -24.46
C SER A 204 -20.81 0.75 -24.40
N GLU A 205 -20.84 -0.37 -23.69
CA GLU A 205 -22.09 -1.07 -23.43
C GLU A 205 -23.05 -0.21 -22.60
N ARG A 206 -24.33 -0.62 -22.57
CA ARG A 206 -25.40 0.07 -21.83
C ARG A 206 -25.03 0.27 -20.36
N ALA A 207 -24.47 -0.75 -19.71
CA ALA A 207 -24.06 -0.69 -18.30
C ALA A 207 -23.02 0.41 -18.03
N ILE A 208 -21.98 0.50 -18.86
CA ILE A 208 -20.95 1.53 -18.73
C ILE A 208 -21.52 2.92 -19.02
N SER A 209 -22.43 3.01 -19.99
CA SER A 209 -23.09 4.27 -20.34
C SER A 209 -23.99 4.75 -19.19
N GLN A 210 -24.72 3.85 -18.53
CA GLN A 210 -25.48 4.15 -17.31
C GLN A 210 -24.53 4.56 -16.16
N ALA A 211 -23.41 3.85 -15.98
CA ALA A 211 -22.42 4.19 -14.98
C ALA A 211 -21.83 5.59 -15.19
N ASP A 212 -21.57 5.96 -16.45
CA ASP A 212 -21.05 7.28 -16.81
C ASP A 212 -22.10 8.40 -16.58
N GLN A 213 -23.39 8.12 -16.78
CA GLN A 213 -24.46 9.05 -16.42
C GLN A 213 -24.54 9.28 -14.91
N LEU A 214 -24.23 8.27 -14.08
CA LEU A 214 -24.17 8.44 -12.63
C LEU A 214 -23.07 9.40 -12.17
N LEU A 215 -22.09 9.71 -13.04
CA LEU A 215 -21.04 10.70 -12.78
C LEU A 215 -21.45 12.13 -13.14
N ASP A 216 -22.60 12.33 -13.81
CA ASP A 216 -23.05 13.67 -14.16
C ASP A 216 -23.57 14.40 -12.92
N TYR A 217 -22.72 15.24 -12.33
CA TYR A 217 -23.02 16.09 -11.17
C TYR A 217 -24.32 16.89 -11.33
N LYS A 218 -24.68 17.27 -12.56
CA LYS A 218 -25.89 18.06 -12.83
C LYS A 218 -27.18 17.24 -12.62
N SER A 219 -27.08 15.92 -12.69
CA SER A 219 -28.21 15.02 -12.46
C SER A 219 -28.42 14.65 -10.99
N TRP A 220 -27.47 14.97 -10.10
CA TRP A 220 -27.52 14.59 -8.69
C TRP A 220 -28.53 15.41 -7.88
N SER A 221 -29.17 14.77 -6.91
CA SER A 221 -30.04 15.43 -5.93
C SER A 221 -29.27 16.43 -5.07
N GLU A 222 -29.97 17.33 -4.38
CA GLU A 222 -29.33 18.27 -3.46
C GLU A 222 -28.63 17.55 -2.31
N GLU A 223 -29.21 16.46 -1.82
CA GLU A 223 -28.63 15.61 -0.79
C GLU A 223 -27.31 14.97 -1.25
N ASP A 224 -27.29 14.39 -2.45
CA ASP A 224 -26.10 13.77 -3.03
C ASP A 224 -24.97 14.79 -3.23
N ARG A 225 -25.32 15.99 -3.72
CA ARG A 225 -24.37 17.10 -3.89
C ARG A 225 -23.83 17.58 -2.55
N LYS A 226 -24.67 17.69 -1.53
CA LYS A 226 -24.27 18.11 -0.19
C LYS A 226 -23.34 17.09 0.46
N MET A 227 -23.69 15.81 0.37
CA MET A 227 -22.85 14.71 0.87
C MET A 227 -21.47 14.73 0.18
N PHE A 228 -21.45 14.79 -1.15
CA PHE A 228 -20.20 14.81 -1.92
C PHE A 228 -19.35 16.05 -1.68
N SER A 229 -19.96 17.24 -1.56
CA SER A 229 -19.21 18.47 -1.25
C SER A 229 -18.60 18.44 0.15
N GLN A 230 -19.31 17.92 1.15
CA GLN A 230 -18.76 17.71 2.50
C GLN A 230 -17.60 16.71 2.49
N LEU A 231 -17.70 15.64 1.70
CA LEU A 231 -16.65 14.63 1.62
C LEU A 231 -15.42 15.14 0.87
N ARG A 232 -15.60 15.87 -0.23
CA ARG A 232 -14.53 16.63 -0.90
C ARG A 232 -13.79 17.55 0.07
N MET A 233 -14.53 18.30 0.90
CA MET A 233 -13.92 19.16 1.91
C MET A 233 -13.11 18.37 2.94
N ARG A 234 -13.61 17.20 3.38
CA ARG A 234 -12.87 16.32 4.31
C ARG A 234 -11.62 15.73 3.67
N GLU A 235 -11.69 15.28 2.43
CA GLU A 235 -10.53 14.76 1.69
C GLU A 235 -9.47 15.84 1.50
N GLU A 236 -9.87 17.05 1.11
CA GLU A 236 -8.97 18.20 0.96
C GLU A 236 -8.31 18.56 2.30
N GLN A 237 -9.07 18.57 3.39
CA GLN A 237 -8.53 18.77 4.74
C GLN A 237 -7.57 17.66 5.17
N ALA A 238 -7.88 16.40 4.86
CA ALA A 238 -7.01 15.26 5.19
C ALA A 238 -5.70 15.31 4.39
N LEU A 239 -5.75 15.71 3.12
CA LEU A 239 -4.58 15.91 2.28
C LEU A 239 -3.69 17.04 2.84
N LEU A 240 -4.29 18.19 3.16
CA LEU A 240 -3.57 19.31 3.79
C LEU A 240 -2.93 18.90 5.13
N ALA A 241 -3.64 18.09 5.94
CA ALA A 241 -3.10 17.57 7.20
C ALA A 241 -1.94 16.59 6.97
N GLN A 242 -2.00 15.76 5.93
CA GLN A 242 -0.91 14.85 5.55
C GLN A 242 0.31 15.63 5.07
N ASP A 243 0.13 16.62 4.18
CA ASP A 243 1.22 17.47 3.69
C ASP A 243 1.91 18.19 4.85
N TYR A 244 1.12 18.75 5.77
CA TYR A 244 1.64 19.40 6.98
C TYR A 244 2.38 18.41 7.91
N ALA A 245 1.88 17.18 8.06
CA ALA A 245 2.53 16.15 8.86
C ALA A 245 3.86 15.69 8.23
N LEU A 246 3.92 15.60 6.90
CA LEU A 246 5.13 15.26 6.15
C LEU A 246 6.16 16.38 6.29
N GLU A 247 5.77 17.64 6.10
CA GLU A 247 6.64 18.81 6.28
C GLU A 247 7.24 18.84 7.69
N GLN A 248 6.42 18.64 8.74
CA GLN A 248 6.92 18.52 10.11
C GLN A 248 7.86 17.33 10.33
N ALA A 249 7.59 16.19 9.68
CA ALA A 249 8.44 15.01 9.81
C ALA A 249 9.81 15.23 9.14
N GLU A 250 9.84 15.88 7.99
CA GLU A 250 11.06 16.29 7.30
C GLU A 250 11.84 17.33 8.11
N GLU A 251 11.18 18.35 8.66
CA GLU A 251 11.81 19.38 9.50
C GLU A 251 12.45 18.76 10.76
N LYS A 252 11.70 17.92 11.49
CA LYS A 252 12.23 17.19 12.65
C LYS A 252 13.33 16.20 12.27
N GLY A 253 13.24 15.59 11.09
CA GLY A 253 14.25 14.69 10.56
C GLY A 253 15.57 15.41 10.30
N LEU A 254 15.50 16.60 9.68
CA LEU A 254 16.63 17.47 9.41
C LEU A 254 17.25 18.01 10.69
N GLU A 255 16.42 18.49 11.64
CA GLU A 255 16.87 19.00 12.93
C GLU A 255 17.63 17.92 13.72
N ARG A 256 17.05 16.71 13.84
CA ARG A 256 17.73 15.56 14.48
C ARG A 256 19.01 15.16 13.75
N GLY A 257 19.03 15.26 12.42
CA GLY A 257 20.21 14.99 11.61
C GLY A 257 21.35 15.98 11.90
N LEU A 258 21.03 17.27 11.96
CA LEU A 258 21.96 18.35 12.28
C LEU A 258 22.46 18.24 13.72
N GLU A 259 21.58 18.02 14.69
CA GLU A 259 21.94 17.87 16.11
C GLU A 259 22.91 16.70 16.30
N ARG A 260 22.57 15.52 15.77
CA ARG A 260 23.46 14.34 15.81
C ARG A 260 24.79 14.58 15.10
N GLY A 261 24.77 15.31 13.98
CA GLY A 261 25.98 15.68 13.25
C GLY A 261 26.90 16.60 14.05
N LEU A 262 26.33 17.62 14.70
CA LEU A 262 27.06 18.56 15.56
C LEU A 262 27.60 17.88 16.82
N GLU A 263 26.80 17.04 17.48
CA GLU A 263 27.25 16.30 18.66
C GLU A 263 28.42 15.36 18.33
N ARG A 264 28.31 14.59 17.24
CA ARG A 264 29.41 13.72 16.79
C ARG A 264 30.65 14.52 16.43
N GLY A 265 30.50 15.57 15.62
CA GLY A 265 31.63 16.42 15.24
C GLY A 265 32.31 17.09 16.44
N ARG A 266 31.54 17.50 17.45
CA ARG A 266 32.09 18.07 18.69
C ARG A 266 32.79 17.01 19.55
N ALA A 267 32.22 15.82 19.66
CA ALA A 267 32.82 14.72 20.41
C ALA A 267 34.15 14.28 19.78
N GLU A 268 34.15 14.02 18.47
CA GLU A 268 35.35 13.65 17.70
C GLU A 268 36.40 14.77 17.76
N GLY A 269 36.00 16.03 17.61
CA GLY A 269 36.91 17.17 17.72
C GLY A 269 37.52 17.34 19.11
N LEU A 270 36.75 17.10 20.18
CA LEU A 270 37.24 17.17 21.55
C LEU A 270 38.21 16.02 21.85
N GLU A 271 37.90 14.80 21.39
CA GLU A 271 38.76 13.63 21.55
C GLU A 271 40.11 13.84 20.85
N GLN A 272 40.10 14.25 19.57
CA GLN A 272 41.33 14.58 18.83
C GLN A 272 42.11 15.72 19.49
N GLY A 273 41.43 16.74 20.00
CA GLY A 273 42.05 17.86 20.71
C GLY A 273 42.72 17.43 22.01
N LEU A 274 42.07 16.56 22.79
CA LEU A 274 42.63 16.02 24.04
C LEU A 274 43.82 15.09 23.79
N GLU A 275 43.76 14.24 22.76
CA GLU A 275 44.89 13.38 22.38
C GLU A 275 46.10 14.22 21.96
N ARG A 276 45.91 15.21 21.07
CA ARG A 276 46.98 16.12 20.67
C ARG A 276 47.56 16.88 21.86
N GLY A 277 46.70 17.45 22.72
CA GLY A 277 47.13 18.18 23.91
C GLY A 277 47.91 17.32 24.91
N LYS A 278 47.58 16.05 25.07
CA LYS A 278 48.36 15.11 25.90
C LYS A 278 49.74 14.84 25.33
N VAL A 279 49.85 14.63 24.01
CA VAL A 279 51.12 14.39 23.33
C VAL A 279 52.01 15.64 23.40
N GLU A 280 51.45 16.81 23.04
CA GLU A 280 52.17 18.10 23.10
C GLU A 280 52.60 18.46 24.52
N GLY A 281 51.74 18.23 25.52
CA GLY A 281 52.06 18.45 26.93
C GLY A 281 53.16 17.51 27.44
N SER A 282 53.11 16.24 27.07
CA SER A 282 54.13 15.24 27.44
C SER A 282 55.48 15.57 26.79
N LEU A 283 55.47 15.97 25.52
CA LEU A 283 56.66 16.43 24.81
C LEU A 283 57.26 17.67 25.49
N SER A 284 56.44 18.69 25.77
CA SER A 284 56.88 19.93 26.43
C SER A 284 57.46 19.67 27.83
N MET A 285 56.86 18.75 28.60
CA MET A 285 57.36 18.37 29.92
C MET A 285 58.72 17.69 29.83
N LEU A 286 58.89 16.73 28.91
CA LEU A 286 60.15 15.99 28.74
C LEU A 286 61.27 16.89 28.20
N LEU A 287 60.98 17.79 27.26
CA LEU A 287 61.93 18.81 26.81
C LEU A 287 62.43 19.67 27.98
N ASN A 288 61.52 20.14 28.84
CA ASN A 288 61.89 20.94 30.01
C ASN A 288 62.73 20.17 31.03
N LEU A 289 62.41 18.90 31.30
CA LEU A 289 63.18 18.08 32.26
C LEU A 289 64.59 17.75 31.74
N VAL A 290 64.74 17.52 30.43
CA VAL A 290 66.06 17.32 29.81
C VAL A 290 66.88 18.62 29.84
N ARG A 291 66.25 19.78 29.57
CA ARG A 291 66.89 21.10 29.70
C ARG A 291 67.37 21.42 31.10
N GLN A 292 66.64 20.99 32.12
CA GLN A 292 67.01 21.15 33.53
C GLN A 292 68.10 20.16 33.98
N GLY A 293 68.54 19.25 33.10
CA GLY A 293 69.53 18.22 33.41
C GLY A 293 69.00 17.13 34.35
N ILE A 294 67.68 17.04 34.52
CA ILE A 294 67.02 16.06 35.40
C ILE A 294 66.91 14.70 34.69
N LEU A 295 66.75 14.71 33.36
CA LEU A 295 66.64 13.53 32.49
C LEU A 295 67.66 13.60 31.34
N THR A 296 68.08 12.45 30.82
CA THR A 296 68.89 12.38 29.59
C THR A 296 68.00 12.26 28.35
N SER A 297 68.52 12.68 27.19
CA SER A 297 67.83 12.56 25.90
C SER A 297 67.47 11.11 25.56
N GLU A 298 68.26 10.13 25.98
CA GLU A 298 67.93 8.70 25.74
C GLU A 298 66.69 8.27 26.52
N VAL A 299 66.56 8.68 27.79
CA VAL A 299 65.40 8.30 28.62
C VAL A 299 64.14 9.02 28.14
N ALA A 300 64.24 10.29 27.77
CA ALA A 300 63.11 11.07 27.28
C ALA A 300 62.60 10.60 25.90
N SER A 301 63.49 10.28 24.97
CA SER A 301 63.13 9.77 23.64
C SER A 301 62.45 8.40 23.70
N GLN A 302 62.90 7.50 24.59
CA GLN A 302 62.25 6.20 24.82
C GLN A 302 60.82 6.35 25.34
N GLN A 303 60.55 7.31 26.23
CA GLN A 303 59.20 7.54 26.78
C GLN A 303 58.20 8.08 25.74
N LEU A 304 58.70 8.76 24.71
CA LEU A 304 57.88 9.27 23.60
C LEU A 304 57.82 8.32 22.40
N GLY A 305 58.53 7.19 22.45
CA GLY A 305 58.57 6.20 21.36
C GLY A 305 59.23 6.73 20.08
N MET A 306 60.13 7.71 20.19
CA MET A 306 60.88 8.28 19.07
C MET A 306 62.38 8.01 19.21
N THR A 307 63.15 8.28 18.15
CA THR A 307 64.60 8.12 18.19
C THR A 307 65.28 9.25 18.97
N VAL A 308 66.48 8.98 19.51
CA VAL A 308 67.28 10.00 20.21
C VAL A 308 67.59 11.19 19.29
N SER A 309 67.90 10.93 18.02
CA SER A 309 68.18 11.98 17.03
C SER A 309 66.98 12.88 16.75
N GLU A 310 65.77 12.32 16.61
CA GLU A 310 64.53 13.10 16.43
C GLU A 310 64.23 13.98 17.66
N PHE A 311 64.43 13.43 18.86
CA PHE A 311 64.23 14.21 20.10
C PHE A 311 65.26 15.34 20.24
N GLU A 312 66.51 15.10 19.86
CA GLU A 312 67.57 16.12 19.87
C GLU A 312 67.37 17.23 18.83
N GLU A 313 66.72 16.94 17.70
CA GLU A 313 66.29 17.96 16.75
C GLU A 313 65.19 18.86 17.35
N LEU A 314 64.19 18.27 18.01
CA LEU A 314 63.14 19.03 18.71
C LEU A 314 63.68 19.92 19.84
N LEU A 315 64.72 19.45 20.55
CA LEU A 315 65.45 20.26 21.55
C LEU A 315 66.13 21.50 20.96
N LYS A 316 66.59 21.42 19.70
CA LYS A 316 67.29 22.50 18.99
C LYS A 316 66.32 23.49 18.33
N ASP A 317 65.18 23.02 17.84
CA ASP A 317 64.20 23.86 17.14
C ASP A 317 63.37 24.74 18.08
N ASP A 318 63.12 24.29 19.31
CA ASP A 318 62.41 25.07 20.34
C ASP A 318 63.30 26.18 20.98
N HIS A 319 64.37 26.59 20.29
CA HIS A 319 65.27 27.70 20.62
C HIS A 319 65.10 28.93 19.68
N LYS A 320 64.04 28.98 18.88
CA LYS A 320 63.65 30.15 18.08
C LYS A 320 62.40 30.84 18.61
#